data_AF-A0A6J4JSU4-F1
#
_entry.id   AF-A0A6J4JSU4-F1
#
_cell.length_a   1.000
_cell.length_b   1.000
_cell.length_c   1.000
_cell.angle_alpha   90.00
_cell.angle_beta   90.00
_cell.angle_gamma   90.00
#
_symmetry.space_group_name_H-M   'P 1'
#
loop_
_entity.id
_entity.type
_entity.pdbx_description
1 polymer ?
#
loop_
_entity_poly.entity_id
_entity_poly.type
_entity_poly.pdbx_seq_one_letter_code
_entity_poly.pdbx_strand_id
1 'polypeptide(L)'
;MFPLTLPRLIGAAAAAAVLAATVPAANAFPAYTDKEAKPCAYCHVNPKGAGPRNYRGLFYKKNNLTFAKFDDAAEAKAAGVEIGPNPTPPPKSYTPPDKPAGTPADPADPADPTKPADPAKPADPGATPTPPVEGPVAEPAKPATNTPTMTVAQANQNYKAAEAAYLKTPKNAARKKSFAEAAAQLGRSTMLDQSIPPARRYPAALRHYRKALSLDPKNKVALADKKQIEDVYKQMGRPVPK
;
A
#
# COMPACT_ATOMS: atom_id res chain seq x y z
N MET A 1 -35.43 27.01 68.84
CA MET A 1 -34.46 26.75 69.92
C MET A 1 -34.62 25.32 70.38
N PHE A 2 -33.78 24.40 69.91
CA PHE A 2 -33.01 23.40 70.66
C PHE A 2 -32.24 22.55 69.62
N PRO A 3 -31.02 22.10 69.92
CA PRO A 3 -30.00 21.74 68.93
C PRO A 3 -29.74 20.22 68.93
N LEU A 4 -28.63 19.85 68.29
CA LEU A 4 -27.82 18.63 68.45
C LEU A 4 -27.90 17.53 67.38
N THR A 5 -26.80 17.52 66.61
CA THR A 5 -25.87 16.40 66.35
C THR A 5 -26.39 15.12 65.70
N LEU A 6 -25.91 14.88 64.47
CA LEU A 6 -25.76 13.53 63.90
C LEU A 6 -24.27 13.26 63.60
N PRO A 7 -23.77 12.03 63.82
CA PRO A 7 -22.35 11.74 63.95
C PRO A 7 -21.67 11.47 62.60
N ARG A 8 -20.35 11.65 62.61
CA ARG A 8 -19.41 11.14 61.61
C ARG A 8 -19.60 9.63 61.44
N LEU A 9 -19.94 9.19 60.24
CA LEU A 9 -19.63 7.83 59.78
C LEU A 9 -18.44 7.90 58.82
N ILE A 10 -17.30 7.47 59.35
CA ILE A 10 -16.13 7.02 58.60
C ILE A 10 -16.47 5.60 58.13
N GLY A 11 -16.39 5.34 56.82
CA GLY A 11 -16.68 4.01 56.27
C GLY A 11 -16.13 3.83 54.87
N ALA A 12 -14.89 3.34 54.81
CA ALA A 12 -14.23 2.58 53.74
C ALA A 12 -14.72 2.78 52.29
N ALA A 13 -14.04 3.65 51.53
CA ALA A 13 -14.08 3.60 50.07
C ALA A 13 -13.18 2.44 49.58
N ALA A 14 -13.82 1.55 48.83
CA ALA A 14 -13.31 0.28 48.34
C ALA A 14 -12.08 0.41 47.43
N ALA A 15 -11.25 -0.64 47.48
CA ALA A 15 -10.07 -0.85 46.65
C ALA A 15 -10.39 -0.74 45.15
N ALA A 16 -9.79 0.26 44.50
CA ALA A 16 -9.71 0.33 43.04
C ALA A 16 -8.66 -0.69 42.56
N ALA A 17 -9.12 -1.86 42.14
CA ALA A 17 -8.32 -2.84 41.44
C ALA A 17 -7.85 -2.26 40.10
N VAL A 18 -6.58 -1.88 40.02
CA VAL A 18 -5.90 -1.45 38.79
C VAL A 18 -5.69 -2.69 37.92
N LEU A 19 -6.67 -3.00 37.08
CA LEU A 19 -6.50 -3.97 35.99
C LEU A 19 -5.75 -3.27 34.85
N ALA A 20 -4.43 -3.14 34.98
CA ALA A 20 -3.57 -2.70 33.90
C ALA A 20 -3.56 -3.79 32.82
N ALA A 21 -4.39 -3.61 31.79
CA ALA A 21 -4.40 -4.46 30.61
C ALA A 21 -3.02 -4.37 29.92
N THR A 22 -2.22 -5.42 30.05
CA THR A 22 -1.01 -5.64 29.25
C THR A 22 -1.43 -5.95 27.81
N VAL A 23 -1.63 -4.90 27.00
CA VAL A 23 -1.84 -5.08 25.56
C VAL A 23 -0.54 -5.65 25.00
N PRO A 24 -0.54 -6.87 24.42
CA PRO A 24 0.66 -7.43 23.82
C PRO A 24 1.12 -6.49 22.69
N ALA A 25 2.37 -6.03 22.78
CA ALA A 25 3.00 -5.31 21.69
C ALA A 25 3.02 -6.23 20.47
N ALA A 26 2.51 -5.75 19.33
CA ALA A 26 2.59 -6.46 18.07
C ALA A 26 4.07 -6.56 17.67
N ASN A 27 4.70 -7.66 18.05
CA ASN A 27 6.09 -7.95 17.71
C ASN A 27 6.19 -8.28 16.21
N ALA A 28 7.27 -7.85 15.59
CA ALA A 28 7.59 -8.22 14.22
C ALA A 28 7.70 -9.76 14.08
N PHE A 29 7.60 -10.29 12.86
CA PHE A 29 7.75 -11.73 12.59
C PHE A 29 9.03 -12.28 13.27
N PRO A 30 9.01 -13.50 13.86
CA PRO A 30 10.11 -14.02 14.68
C PRO A 30 11.50 -13.94 14.02
N ALA A 31 11.58 -14.24 12.71
CA ALA A 31 12.82 -14.18 11.95
C ALA A 31 13.47 -12.78 11.87
N TYR A 32 12.71 -11.71 12.13
CA TYR A 32 13.21 -10.32 12.13
C TYR A 32 13.71 -9.89 13.51
N THR A 33 12.97 -10.26 14.57
CA THR A 33 13.38 -10.01 15.95
C THR A 33 14.71 -10.69 16.28
N ASP A 34 14.94 -11.88 15.73
CA ASP A 34 16.17 -12.66 15.98
C ASP A 34 17.40 -12.10 15.26
N LYS A 35 17.21 -11.39 14.13
CA LYS A 35 18.33 -10.88 13.31
C LYS A 35 18.73 -9.44 13.61
N GLU A 36 17.75 -8.56 13.81
CA GLU A 36 17.99 -7.10 13.80
C GLU A 36 17.44 -6.39 15.04
N ALA A 37 16.53 -7.02 15.79
CA ALA A 37 15.92 -6.49 17.02
C ALA A 37 15.40 -5.03 16.93
N LYS A 38 14.97 -4.58 15.74
CA LYS A 38 14.45 -3.22 15.53
C LYS A 38 12.93 -3.17 15.74
N PRO A 39 12.37 -2.03 16.16
CA PRO A 39 10.92 -1.88 16.27
C PRO A 39 10.24 -1.87 14.89
N CYS A 40 8.97 -2.24 14.83
CA CYS A 40 8.17 -2.23 13.60
C CYS A 40 8.19 -0.87 12.87
N ALA A 41 8.20 0.24 13.63
CA ALA A 41 8.32 1.61 13.13
C ALA A 41 9.60 1.87 12.31
N TYR A 42 10.64 1.05 12.49
CA TYR A 42 11.90 1.22 11.78
C TYR A 42 11.76 0.93 10.27
N CYS A 43 10.92 -0.04 9.89
CA CYS A 43 10.67 -0.41 8.50
C CYS A 43 9.30 0.02 7.97
N HIS A 44 8.36 0.32 8.86
CA HIS A 44 6.98 0.64 8.51
C HIS A 44 6.62 2.06 8.92
N VAL A 45 5.73 2.68 8.13
CA VAL A 45 5.17 4.00 8.47
C VAL A 45 4.26 3.92 9.70
N ASN A 46 3.61 2.77 9.92
CA ASN A 46 2.78 2.54 11.11
C ASN A 46 3.63 1.91 12.23
N PRO A 47 3.69 2.52 13.43
CA PRO A 47 4.47 1.99 14.54
C PRO A 47 3.97 0.66 15.08
N LYS A 48 2.68 0.31 14.87
CA LYS A 48 2.09 -0.97 15.29
C LYS A 48 2.49 -2.15 14.38
N GLY A 49 3.36 -1.92 13.40
CA GLY A 49 3.57 -2.85 12.30
C GLY A 49 2.38 -2.87 11.34
N ALA A 50 2.58 -3.50 10.19
CA ALA A 50 1.65 -3.47 9.05
C ALA A 50 1.55 -2.12 8.31
N GLY A 51 1.02 -2.18 7.09
CA GLY A 51 0.93 -1.03 6.20
C GLY A 51 2.21 -0.73 5.40
N PRO A 52 2.24 0.39 4.66
CA PRO A 52 3.33 0.72 3.75
C PRO A 52 4.69 0.77 4.46
N ARG A 53 5.71 0.26 3.77
CA ARG A 53 7.10 0.37 4.23
C ARG A 53 7.58 1.80 4.04
N ASN A 54 8.38 2.29 4.99
CA ASN A 54 9.13 3.52 4.80
C ASN A 54 10.37 3.25 3.91
N TYR A 55 11.19 4.26 3.63
CA TYR A 55 12.37 4.11 2.78
C TYR A 55 13.35 3.06 3.31
N ARG A 56 13.52 2.95 4.63
CA ARG A 56 14.35 1.91 5.27
C ARG A 56 13.80 0.50 5.02
N GLY A 57 12.49 0.33 5.15
CA GLY A 57 11.82 -0.94 4.89
C GLY A 57 11.87 -1.35 3.42
N LEU A 58 11.91 -0.39 2.49
CA LEU A 58 12.10 -0.63 1.06
C LEU A 58 13.54 -1.04 0.74
N PHE A 59 14.53 -0.36 1.33
CA PHE A 59 15.93 -0.78 1.24
C PHE A 59 16.14 -2.20 1.75
N TYR A 60 15.58 -2.50 2.94
CA TYR A 60 15.68 -3.82 3.57
C TYR A 60 15.12 -4.93 2.67
N LYS A 61 13.97 -4.68 2.03
CA LYS A 61 13.37 -5.62 1.06
C LYS A 61 14.27 -5.81 -0.16
N LYS A 62 14.92 -4.75 -0.65
CA LYS A 62 15.78 -4.77 -1.84
C LYS A 62 17.13 -5.43 -1.59
N ASN A 63 17.63 -5.38 -0.35
CA ASN A 63 18.92 -5.91 0.05
C ASN A 63 18.77 -7.23 0.82
N ASN A 64 17.99 -8.18 0.32
CA ASN A 64 17.88 -9.53 0.90
C ASN A 64 17.57 -9.57 2.40
N LEU A 65 16.74 -8.65 2.89
CA LEU A 65 16.39 -8.54 4.31
C LEU A 65 17.61 -8.30 5.21
N THR A 66 18.54 -7.44 4.78
CA THR A 66 19.65 -6.95 5.61
C THR A 66 19.82 -5.43 5.53
N PHE A 67 20.33 -4.84 6.61
CA PHE A 67 20.78 -3.45 6.68
C PHE A 67 22.30 -3.28 6.51
N ALA A 68 23.05 -4.32 6.15
CA ALA A 68 24.52 -4.31 6.10
C ALA A 68 25.15 -3.18 5.24
N LYS A 69 24.39 -2.57 4.32
CA LYS A 69 24.85 -1.46 3.47
C LYS A 69 23.92 -0.24 3.54
N PHE A 70 23.13 -0.15 4.59
CA PHE A 70 22.13 0.91 4.73
C PHE A 70 22.80 2.22 5.17
N ASP A 71 22.91 3.16 4.25
CA ASP A 71 23.27 4.55 4.53
C ASP A 71 21.99 5.38 4.60
N ASP A 72 21.63 5.78 5.82
CA ASP A 72 20.38 6.51 6.08
C ASP A 72 20.30 7.85 5.34
N ALA A 73 21.44 8.53 5.15
CA ALA A 73 21.48 9.82 4.47
C ALA A 73 21.40 9.66 2.95
N ALA A 74 22.13 8.70 2.38
CA ALA A 74 22.08 8.41 0.95
C ALA A 74 20.70 7.88 0.53
N GLU A 75 20.12 6.96 1.31
CA GLU A 75 18.83 6.35 1.01
C GLU A 75 17.66 7.32 1.23
N ALA A 76 17.71 8.18 2.25
CA ALA A 76 16.71 9.24 2.43
C ALA A 76 16.76 10.25 1.27
N LYS A 77 17.96 10.66 0.86
CA LYS A 77 18.17 11.54 -0.30
C LYS A 77 17.69 10.90 -1.61
N ALA A 78 17.98 9.63 -1.84
CA ALA A 78 17.52 8.88 -3.01
C ALA A 78 16.00 8.73 -3.04
N ALA A 79 15.37 8.59 -1.87
CA ALA A 79 13.91 8.53 -1.72
C ALA A 79 13.24 9.92 -1.74
N GLY A 80 14.02 11.02 -1.75
CA GLY A 80 13.50 12.38 -1.74
C GLY A 80 12.76 12.74 -0.44
N VAL A 81 13.12 12.11 0.67
CA VAL A 81 12.52 12.34 1.99
C VAL A 81 13.57 12.84 2.98
N GLU A 82 13.18 13.71 3.90
CA GLU A 82 14.03 14.07 5.04
C GLU A 82 14.16 12.87 5.98
N ILE A 83 15.33 12.73 6.62
CA ILE A 83 15.58 11.67 7.61
C ILE A 83 14.55 11.84 8.75
N GLY A 84 13.65 10.86 8.89
CA GLY A 84 12.59 10.92 9.90
C GLY A 84 13.14 10.91 11.33
N PRO A 85 12.36 11.36 12.33
CA PRO A 85 12.78 11.32 13.73
C PRO A 85 13.09 9.86 14.12
N ASN A 86 14.36 9.59 14.43
CA ASN A 86 14.74 8.31 15.00
C ASN A 86 14.00 8.12 16.33
N PRO A 87 13.55 6.90 16.68
CA PRO A 87 13.12 6.63 18.03
C PRO A 87 14.34 6.80 18.97
N THR A 88 14.34 7.88 19.75
CA THR A 88 15.26 8.08 20.86
C THR A 88 14.64 7.50 22.14
N PRO A 89 15.44 6.84 23.02
CA PRO A 89 16.88 6.66 22.92
C PRO A 89 17.28 5.41 22.11
N PRO A 90 18.48 5.39 21.52
CA PRO A 90 19.03 4.20 20.86
C PRO A 90 19.16 3.04 21.86
N PRO A 91 18.91 1.78 21.45
CA PRO A 91 19.15 0.61 22.30
C PRO A 91 20.65 0.47 22.59
N LYS A 92 20.99 0.02 23.80
CA LYS A 92 22.36 -0.09 24.36
C LYS A 92 23.32 -1.03 23.61
N SER A 93 22.97 -1.55 22.44
CA SER A 93 23.83 -2.43 21.63
C SER A 93 24.33 -1.78 20.34
N TYR A 94 24.22 -0.45 20.18
CA TYR A 94 24.91 0.25 19.10
C TYR A 94 26.34 0.60 19.52
N THR A 95 27.26 -0.33 19.31
CA THR A 95 28.66 0.04 19.05
C THR A 95 28.75 0.40 17.55
N PRO A 96 29.05 1.66 17.19
CA PRO A 96 29.48 1.96 15.84
C PRO A 96 30.71 1.10 15.55
N PRO A 97 30.76 0.32 14.47
CA PRO A 97 32.00 -0.39 14.16
C PRO A 97 33.05 0.65 13.77
N ASP A 98 34.00 0.86 14.68
CA ASP A 98 35.34 1.31 14.30
C ASP A 98 35.81 0.44 13.14
N LYS A 99 36.16 1.10 12.05
CA LYS A 99 36.65 0.52 10.80
C LYS A 99 37.74 -0.54 11.09
N PRO A 100 37.57 -1.81 10.69
CA PRO A 100 38.70 -2.69 10.49
C PRO A 100 38.81 -3.04 9.01
N ALA A 101 40.03 -2.84 8.50
CA ALA A 101 40.51 -3.54 7.32
C ALA A 101 40.40 -5.06 7.51
N GLY A 102 40.06 -5.78 6.45
CA GLY A 102 40.16 -7.24 6.41
C GLY A 102 38.89 -7.92 5.91
N THR A 103 38.91 -8.27 4.63
CA THR A 103 38.03 -9.28 4.02
C THR A 103 38.15 -10.61 4.77
N PRO A 104 37.04 -11.36 4.96
CA PRO A 104 37.07 -12.75 4.54
C PRO A 104 35.83 -13.19 3.75
N ALA A 105 36.02 -14.31 3.07
CA ALA A 105 35.28 -14.92 1.97
C ALA A 105 33.78 -15.17 2.16
N ASP A 106 33.11 -15.25 1.01
CA ASP A 106 31.74 -15.73 0.78
C ASP A 106 31.40 -17.04 1.50
N PRO A 107 30.19 -17.15 2.09
CA PRO A 107 29.53 -18.43 2.28
C PRO A 107 28.57 -18.69 1.11
N ALA A 108 28.78 -19.85 0.49
CA ALA A 108 28.02 -20.42 -0.60
C ALA A 108 26.50 -20.49 -0.35
N ASP A 109 25.75 -20.32 -1.44
CA ASP A 109 24.32 -20.61 -1.57
C ASP A 109 23.95 -22.02 -1.07
N PRO A 110 22.86 -22.18 -0.30
CA PRO A 110 22.19 -23.46 -0.18
C PRO A 110 21.22 -23.67 -1.35
N ALA A 111 21.38 -24.81 -2.00
CA ALA A 111 20.62 -25.30 -3.13
C ALA A 111 19.11 -25.44 -2.86
N ASP A 112 18.33 -25.11 -3.89
CA ASP A 112 16.88 -25.27 -4.00
C ASP A 112 16.51 -26.73 -4.33
N PRO A 113 15.72 -27.45 -3.50
CA PRO A 113 15.28 -28.78 -3.81
C PRO A 113 13.89 -28.78 -4.48
N THR A 114 13.81 -29.55 -5.57
CA THR A 114 12.65 -30.31 -6.07
C THR A 114 11.64 -29.61 -6.99
N LYS A 115 11.90 -29.79 -8.29
CA LYS A 115 10.94 -29.80 -9.41
C LYS A 115 10.23 -31.18 -9.47
N PRO A 116 8.88 -31.26 -9.50
CA PRO A 116 8.19 -32.51 -9.82
C PRO A 116 8.23 -32.85 -11.31
N ALA A 117 8.24 -34.15 -11.59
CA ALA A 117 8.42 -34.79 -12.90
C ALA A 117 7.22 -34.66 -13.86
N ASP A 118 7.54 -34.70 -15.15
CA ASP A 118 6.62 -34.81 -16.29
C ASP A 118 5.83 -36.13 -16.27
N PRO A 119 4.52 -36.12 -16.59
CA PRO A 119 3.81 -37.32 -16.99
C PRO A 119 3.82 -37.49 -18.52
N ALA A 120 4.10 -38.74 -18.92
CA ALA A 120 4.17 -39.20 -20.29
C ALA A 120 2.83 -39.10 -21.04
N LYS A 121 2.95 -38.79 -22.34
CA LYS A 121 1.94 -38.90 -23.40
C LYS A 121 1.70 -40.37 -23.79
N PRO A 122 0.43 -40.76 -24.04
CA PRO A 122 0.13 -41.62 -25.18
C PRO A 122 -0.85 -40.95 -26.17
N ALA A 123 -0.83 -41.42 -27.42
CA ALA A 123 -1.59 -40.88 -28.54
C ALA A 123 -3.03 -41.45 -28.65
N ASP A 124 -3.88 -40.65 -29.33
CA ASP A 124 -5.23 -40.86 -29.90
C ASP A 124 -5.39 -42.21 -30.65
N PRO A 125 -6.61 -42.79 -30.79
CA PRO A 125 -7.66 -42.20 -31.64
C PRO A 125 -9.12 -42.38 -31.15
N GLY A 126 -9.93 -41.32 -31.27
CA GLY A 126 -11.23 -41.44 -31.97
C GLY A 126 -12.52 -41.11 -31.20
N ALA A 127 -13.43 -40.51 -31.98
CA ALA A 127 -14.88 -40.31 -31.80
C ALA A 127 -15.37 -39.04 -31.05
N THR A 128 -15.87 -38.12 -31.86
CA THR A 128 -16.72 -36.96 -31.58
C THR A 128 -18.00 -37.29 -30.78
N PRO A 129 -18.45 -36.35 -29.93
CA PRO A 129 -19.69 -35.63 -30.27
C PRO A 129 -19.55 -34.11 -30.09
N THR A 130 -20.14 -33.36 -31.01
CA THR A 130 -20.19 -31.88 -31.03
C THR A 130 -21.03 -31.30 -29.88
N PRO A 131 -20.50 -30.40 -29.03
CA PRO A 131 -21.28 -29.54 -28.15
C PRO A 131 -21.64 -28.18 -28.82
N PRO A 132 -22.59 -27.42 -28.25
CA PRO A 132 -23.35 -26.39 -28.96
C PRO A 132 -22.57 -25.09 -29.15
N VAL A 133 -22.94 -24.39 -30.23
CA VAL A 133 -22.38 -23.14 -30.76
C VAL A 133 -22.10 -22.10 -29.66
N GLU A 134 -20.81 -21.94 -29.32
CA GLU A 134 -20.27 -20.78 -28.62
C GLU A 134 -20.36 -19.57 -29.55
N GLY A 135 -21.12 -18.55 -29.14
CA GLY A 135 -21.05 -17.22 -29.75
C GLY A 135 -19.65 -16.61 -29.56
N PRO A 136 -19.27 -15.60 -30.33
CA PRO A 136 -17.93 -15.03 -30.30
C PRO A 136 -17.63 -14.45 -28.92
N VAL A 137 -16.89 -15.19 -28.11
CA VAL A 137 -16.18 -14.69 -26.94
C VAL A 137 -15.20 -13.64 -27.45
N ALA A 138 -15.50 -12.37 -27.17
CA ALA A 138 -14.62 -11.27 -27.49
C ALA A 138 -13.23 -11.57 -26.93
N GLU A 139 -12.27 -11.77 -27.84
CA GLU A 139 -10.86 -11.97 -27.53
C GLU A 139 -10.42 -10.85 -26.56
N PRO A 140 -9.86 -11.17 -25.38
CA PRO A 140 -9.40 -10.16 -24.45
C PRO A 140 -8.33 -9.33 -25.14
N ALA A 141 -8.66 -8.08 -25.45
CA ALA A 141 -7.78 -7.15 -26.13
C ALA A 141 -6.41 -7.14 -25.43
N LYS A 142 -5.36 -7.54 -26.16
CA LYS A 142 -3.96 -7.47 -25.71
C LYS A 142 -3.70 -6.09 -25.09
N PRO A 143 -3.19 -6.00 -23.84
CA PRO A 143 -2.92 -4.71 -23.20
C PRO A 143 -1.84 -3.97 -24.01
N ALA A 144 -2.24 -2.89 -24.66
CA ALA A 144 -1.36 -2.08 -25.48
C ALA A 144 -0.36 -1.29 -24.60
N THR A 145 0.91 -1.50 -24.90
CA THR A 145 2.07 -0.58 -24.75
C THR A 145 2.51 -0.18 -23.33
N ASN A 146 3.78 -0.53 -23.05
CA ASN A 146 4.60 -0.25 -21.86
C ASN A 146 4.79 1.25 -21.55
N THR A 147 3.70 1.99 -21.29
CA THR A 147 3.84 3.30 -20.66
C THR A 147 4.06 3.07 -19.17
N PRO A 148 5.14 3.58 -18.55
CA PRO A 148 5.36 3.42 -17.12
C PRO A 148 4.15 3.98 -16.38
N THR A 149 3.37 3.07 -15.80
CA THR A 149 2.14 3.42 -15.10
C THR A 149 2.55 3.96 -13.74
N MET A 150 2.23 5.24 -13.46
CA MET A 150 2.48 5.84 -12.16
C MET A 150 1.81 5.02 -11.05
N THR A 151 2.50 4.83 -9.93
CA THR A 151 1.89 4.19 -8.76
C THR A 151 0.74 5.03 -8.21
N VAL A 152 -0.22 4.42 -7.52
CA VAL A 152 -1.32 5.13 -6.86
C VAL A 152 -0.80 6.21 -5.91
N ALA A 153 0.30 5.94 -5.21
CA ALA A 153 0.94 6.90 -4.30
C ALA A 153 1.42 8.15 -5.03
N GLN A 154 2.15 7.99 -6.15
CA GLN A 154 2.63 9.10 -6.97
C GLN A 154 1.47 9.87 -7.61
N ALA A 155 0.47 9.16 -8.15
CA ALA A 155 -0.71 9.79 -8.73
C ALA A 155 -1.51 10.60 -7.69
N ASN A 156 -1.58 10.12 -6.44
CA ASN A 156 -2.24 10.82 -5.34
C ASN A 156 -1.48 12.09 -4.92
N GLN A 157 -0.15 12.06 -4.94
CA GLN A 157 0.66 13.26 -4.70
C GLN A 157 0.41 14.31 -5.79
N ASN A 158 0.42 13.90 -7.06
CA ASN A 158 0.10 14.78 -8.19
C ASN A 158 -1.31 15.37 -8.09
N TYR A 159 -2.30 14.55 -7.73
CA TYR A 159 -3.67 14.98 -7.49
C TYR A 159 -3.73 16.09 -6.43
N LYS A 160 -3.11 15.87 -5.26
CA LYS A 160 -3.11 16.85 -4.16
C LYS A 160 -2.42 18.16 -4.55
N ALA A 161 -1.28 18.07 -5.25
CA ALA A 161 -0.55 19.24 -5.71
C ALA A 161 -1.37 20.06 -6.74
N ALA A 162 -2.00 19.38 -7.69
CA ALA A 162 -2.84 20.01 -8.70
C ALA A 162 -4.12 20.62 -8.09
N GLU A 163 -4.74 19.93 -7.13
CA GLU A 163 -5.88 20.44 -6.36
C GLU A 163 -5.51 21.73 -5.61
N ALA A 164 -4.40 21.71 -4.86
CA ALA A 164 -3.93 22.90 -4.14
C ALA A 164 -3.63 24.06 -5.09
N ALA A 165 -3.03 23.80 -6.25
CA ALA A 165 -2.75 24.83 -7.25
C ALA A 165 -4.04 25.40 -7.89
N TYR A 166 -5.03 24.56 -8.15
CA TYR A 166 -6.34 24.97 -8.63
C TYR A 166 -7.10 25.80 -7.59
N LEU A 167 -7.12 25.39 -6.33
CA LEU A 167 -7.81 26.10 -5.26
C LEU A 167 -7.25 27.51 -5.02
N LYS A 168 -5.94 27.73 -5.26
CA LYS A 168 -5.34 29.07 -5.21
C LYS A 168 -5.83 29.99 -6.32
N THR A 169 -6.16 29.44 -7.49
CA THR A 169 -6.54 30.21 -8.69
C THR A 169 -7.64 29.49 -9.49
N PRO A 170 -8.86 29.36 -8.95
CA PRO A 170 -9.89 28.47 -9.52
C PRO A 170 -10.43 28.95 -10.88
N LYS A 171 -10.26 30.23 -11.20
CA LYS A 171 -10.62 30.81 -12.50
C LYS A 171 -9.59 30.51 -13.60
N ASN A 172 -8.40 30.00 -13.24
CA ASN A 172 -7.36 29.70 -14.21
C ASN A 172 -7.66 28.39 -14.95
N ALA A 173 -7.96 28.49 -16.25
CA ALA A 173 -8.32 27.36 -17.09
C ALA A 173 -7.21 26.29 -17.16
N ALA A 174 -5.94 26.68 -17.19
CA ALA A 174 -4.81 25.74 -17.23
C ALA A 174 -4.70 24.95 -15.92
N ARG A 175 -4.90 25.61 -14.75
CA ARG A 175 -4.92 24.92 -13.45
C ARG A 175 -6.12 23.98 -13.33
N LYS A 176 -7.30 24.40 -13.80
CA LYS A 176 -8.49 23.55 -13.85
C LYS A 176 -8.25 22.30 -14.70
N LYS A 177 -7.66 22.47 -15.88
CA LYS A 177 -7.31 21.37 -16.78
C LYS A 177 -6.27 20.42 -16.16
N SER A 178 -5.19 20.97 -15.59
CA SER A 178 -4.17 20.18 -14.89
C SER A 178 -4.74 19.38 -13.72
N PHE A 179 -5.68 19.97 -12.97
CA PHE A 179 -6.37 19.25 -11.90
C PHE A 179 -7.28 18.14 -12.44
N ALA A 180 -8.00 18.38 -13.53
CA ALA A 180 -8.80 17.35 -14.20
C ALA A 180 -7.94 16.18 -14.70
N GLU A 181 -6.79 16.47 -15.31
CA GLU A 181 -5.81 15.47 -15.77
C GLU A 181 -5.25 14.65 -14.62
N ALA A 182 -4.83 15.29 -13.52
CA ALA A 182 -4.33 14.60 -12.33
C ALA A 182 -5.42 13.71 -11.69
N ALA A 183 -6.67 14.16 -11.66
CA ALA A 183 -7.81 13.35 -11.21
C ALA A 183 -8.03 12.13 -12.11
N ALA A 184 -7.96 12.29 -13.44
CA ALA A 184 -8.08 11.16 -14.37
C ALA A 184 -6.92 10.15 -14.19
N GLN A 185 -5.69 10.63 -14.02
CA GLN A 185 -4.53 9.77 -13.77
C GLN A 185 -4.65 8.99 -12.46
N LEU A 186 -5.11 9.63 -11.38
CA LEU A 186 -5.37 8.94 -10.11
C LEU A 186 -6.47 7.88 -10.25
N GLY A 187 -7.53 8.18 -11.01
CA GLY A 187 -8.56 7.19 -11.34
C GLY A 187 -7.97 5.97 -12.05
N ARG A 188 -7.11 6.21 -13.05
CA ARG A 188 -6.45 5.14 -13.84
C ARG A 188 -5.48 4.32 -13.02
N SER A 189 -4.59 4.94 -12.25
CA SER A 189 -3.67 4.21 -11.39
C SER A 189 -4.44 3.39 -10.35
N THR A 190 -5.50 3.95 -9.77
CA THR A 190 -6.35 3.23 -8.82
C THR A 190 -7.01 2.03 -9.50
N MET A 191 -7.57 2.20 -10.70
CA MET A 191 -8.20 1.13 -11.47
C MET A 191 -7.25 -0.03 -11.80
N LEU A 192 -5.96 0.27 -12.04
CA LEU A 192 -4.94 -0.71 -12.41
C LEU A 192 -4.25 -1.36 -11.21
N ASP A 193 -4.41 -0.82 -9.99
CA ASP A 193 -3.80 -1.36 -8.79
C ASP A 193 -4.42 -2.69 -8.40
N GLN A 194 -3.69 -3.79 -8.60
CA GLN A 194 -4.16 -5.14 -8.27
C GLN A 194 -4.13 -5.45 -6.78
N SER A 195 -3.50 -4.61 -5.95
CA SER A 195 -3.52 -4.78 -4.49
C SER A 195 -4.86 -4.39 -3.85
N ILE A 196 -5.70 -3.63 -4.57
CA ILE A 196 -7.02 -3.20 -4.12
C ILE A 196 -8.09 -4.14 -4.70
N PRO A 197 -8.95 -4.74 -3.86
CA PRO A 197 -10.00 -5.62 -4.37
C PRO A 197 -10.96 -4.86 -5.31
N PRO A 198 -11.45 -5.50 -6.40
CA PRO A 198 -12.29 -4.85 -7.41
C PRO A 198 -13.47 -4.05 -6.86
N ALA A 199 -14.12 -4.56 -5.81
CA ALA A 199 -15.26 -3.94 -5.13
C ALA A 199 -14.94 -2.58 -4.49
N ARG A 200 -13.67 -2.29 -4.16
CA ARG A 200 -13.22 -0.99 -3.66
C ARG A 200 -12.55 -0.16 -4.76
N ARG A 201 -11.83 -0.85 -5.64
CA ARG A 201 -11.03 -0.26 -6.71
C ARG A 201 -11.86 0.52 -7.73
N TYR A 202 -12.88 -0.11 -8.31
CA TYR A 202 -13.68 0.52 -9.36
C TYR A 202 -14.54 1.68 -8.87
N PRO A 203 -15.23 1.61 -7.71
CA PRO A 203 -15.94 2.76 -7.17
C PRO A 203 -14.99 3.93 -6.86
N ALA A 204 -13.79 3.66 -6.34
CA ALA A 204 -12.80 4.70 -6.10
C ALA A 204 -12.35 5.38 -7.39
N ALA A 205 -12.01 4.61 -8.42
CA ALA A 205 -11.66 5.15 -9.73
C ALA A 205 -12.79 5.99 -10.34
N LEU A 206 -14.05 5.52 -10.27
CA LEU A 206 -15.22 6.26 -10.76
C LEU A 206 -15.38 7.64 -10.11
N ARG A 207 -15.15 7.77 -8.80
CA ARG A 207 -15.20 9.08 -8.12
C ARG A 207 -14.18 10.05 -8.71
N HIS A 208 -12.96 9.59 -8.98
CA HIS A 208 -11.91 10.41 -9.58
C HIS A 208 -12.22 10.79 -11.03
N TYR A 209 -12.74 9.86 -11.84
CA TYR A 209 -13.15 10.19 -13.22
C TYR A 209 -14.32 11.17 -13.25
N ARG A 210 -15.32 11.03 -12.37
CA ARG A 210 -16.42 12.00 -12.26
C ARG A 210 -15.90 13.38 -11.88
N LYS A 211 -14.96 13.46 -10.94
CA LYS A 211 -14.29 14.71 -10.58
C LYS A 211 -13.56 15.31 -11.77
N ALA A 212 -12.79 14.52 -12.51
CA ALA A 212 -12.12 14.97 -13.73
C ALA A 212 -13.12 15.55 -14.75
N LEU A 213 -14.22 14.85 -15.02
CA LEU A 213 -15.26 15.28 -15.97
C LEU A 213 -16.05 16.50 -15.49
N SER A 214 -16.18 16.70 -14.18
CA SER A 214 -16.79 17.93 -13.64
C SER A 214 -15.92 19.17 -13.88
N LEU A 215 -14.62 19.00 -14.01
CA LEU A 215 -13.64 20.07 -14.24
C LEU A 215 -13.39 20.28 -15.74
N ASP A 216 -13.18 19.18 -16.47
CA ASP A 216 -12.99 19.11 -17.91
C ASP A 216 -13.89 18.01 -18.52
N PRO A 217 -15.08 18.37 -19.01
CA PRO A 217 -16.00 17.41 -19.64
C PRO A 217 -15.44 16.71 -20.88
N LYS A 218 -14.37 17.24 -21.49
CA LYS A 218 -13.74 16.69 -22.70
C LYS A 218 -12.52 15.83 -22.40
N ASN A 219 -12.25 15.52 -21.12
CA ASN A 219 -11.12 14.69 -20.73
C ASN A 219 -11.28 13.26 -21.28
N LYS A 220 -10.55 12.95 -22.35
CA LYS A 220 -10.64 11.68 -23.09
C LYS A 220 -10.32 10.47 -22.22
N VAL A 221 -9.34 10.60 -21.31
CA VAL A 221 -8.93 9.52 -20.41
C VAL A 221 -10.06 9.18 -19.44
N ALA A 222 -10.62 10.20 -18.78
CA ALA A 222 -11.72 9.99 -17.84
C ALA A 222 -12.99 9.46 -18.53
N LEU A 223 -13.30 9.91 -19.76
CA LEU A 223 -14.44 9.40 -20.53
C LEU A 223 -14.28 7.91 -20.88
N ALA A 224 -13.13 7.54 -21.44
CA ALA A 224 -12.86 6.17 -21.87
C ALA A 224 -12.86 5.20 -20.68
N ASP A 225 -12.11 5.51 -19.63
CA ASP A 225 -11.94 4.61 -18.49
C ASP A 225 -13.22 4.53 -17.63
N LYS A 226 -13.95 5.64 -17.46
CA LYS A 226 -15.28 5.61 -16.82
C LYS A 226 -16.21 4.69 -17.57
N LYS A 227 -16.30 4.83 -18.91
CA LYS A 227 -17.18 4.01 -19.73
C LYS A 227 -16.82 2.53 -19.61
N GLN A 228 -15.53 2.20 -19.65
CA GLN A 228 -15.05 0.82 -19.46
C GLN A 228 -15.53 0.23 -18.14
N ILE A 229 -15.40 0.97 -17.02
CA ILE A 229 -15.89 0.48 -15.72
C ILE A 229 -17.42 0.32 -15.75
N GLU A 230 -18.16 1.30 -16.28
CA GLU A 230 -19.63 1.26 -16.32
C GLU A 230 -20.15 0.07 -17.15
N ASP A 231 -19.50 -0.24 -18.28
CA ASP A 231 -19.86 -1.39 -19.11
C ASP A 231 -19.61 -2.72 -18.37
N VAL A 232 -18.53 -2.83 -17.60
CA VAL A 232 -18.26 -4.01 -16.76
C VAL A 232 -19.36 -4.20 -15.70
N TYR A 233 -19.80 -3.12 -15.04
CA TYR A 233 -20.94 -3.20 -14.10
C TYR A 233 -22.22 -3.67 -14.78
N LYS A 234 -22.53 -3.15 -15.97
CA LYS A 234 -23.69 -3.57 -16.76
C LYS A 234 -23.62 -5.04 -17.15
N GLN A 235 -22.47 -5.53 -17.60
CA GLN A 235 -22.25 -6.94 -17.95
C GLN A 235 -22.43 -7.86 -16.74
N MET A 236 -22.07 -7.40 -15.54
CA MET A 236 -22.32 -8.13 -14.29
C MET A 236 -23.77 -8.06 -13.80
N GLY A 237 -24.67 -7.35 -14.50
CA GLY A 237 -26.05 -7.11 -14.04
C GLY A 237 -26.11 -6.28 -12.75
N ARG A 238 -25.06 -5.50 -12.46
CA ARG A 238 -24.93 -4.73 -11.22
C ARG A 238 -25.15 -3.23 -11.49
N PRO A 239 -25.79 -2.49 -10.56
CA PRO A 239 -25.90 -1.05 -10.70
C PRO A 239 -24.54 -0.38 -10.59
N VAL A 240 -24.33 0.68 -11.37
CA VAL A 240 -23.12 1.50 -11.31
C VAL A 240 -23.09 2.27 -9.98
N PRO A 241 -22.03 2.15 -9.16
CA PRO A 241 -21.90 2.89 -7.91
C PRO A 241 -21.86 4.40 -8.16
N LYS A 242 -22.55 5.19 -7.33
CA LYS A 242 -22.58 6.66 -7.39
C LYS A 242 -21.42 7.29 -6.61
#